data_AF-A0A961XP90-F1
#
_entry.id   AF-A0A961XP90-F1
#
_cell.length_a   1.000
_cell.length_b   1.000
_cell.length_c   1.000
_cell.angle_alpha   90.00
_cell.angle_beta   90.00
_cell.angle_gamma   90.00
#
_symmetry.space_group_name_H-M   'P 1'
#
loop_
_entity.id
_entity.type
_entity.pdbx_description
1 polymer ?
#
loop_
_entity_poly.entity_id
_entity_poly.type
_entity_poly.pdbx_seq_one_letter_code
_entity_poly.pdbx_strand_id
1 'polypeptide(L)'
;MMEYQNIFTQIQVQGPLETGIKLPAGNDERSGTPYYNKLAGWLGNAQIGPIYLGFLGTASLICGTIWFVLVGFNMLASVGWDPIQFIRQLFWLALEPPPAKYGLSLVPPLNEGGWYIIASAFLLASVLLWWARVYTRARQLGLGTHVAWAFGAAIWLFLVLGLFRPILMGSWAEAVPYGIFPHLDWTAALSIRYGNLYYNPFHCLSIVFLYGSVLLFAMHGATILAVTRYGGERELEQITDRGTASERAALFWRWTMGFNATMESVHRWAWWFAVLTPITGGIGILLTGTVVDNWFLWGMKHGIVAPLPDLWPAVTDPALGG
;
A
#
# COMPACT_ATOMS: atom_id res chain seq x y z
N MET A 1 -28.73 28.36 9.37
CA MET A 1 -29.53 27.12 9.54
C MET A 1 -28.57 25.95 9.67
N MET A 2 -28.92 24.94 10.47
CA MET A 2 -28.17 23.68 10.50
C MET A 2 -28.61 22.82 9.32
N GLU A 3 -27.66 22.31 8.55
CA GLU A 3 -27.89 21.46 7.37
C GLU A 3 -27.45 20.02 7.67
N TYR A 4 -28.10 19.03 7.05
CA TYR A 4 -27.64 17.65 7.10
C TYR A 4 -26.34 17.50 6.29
N GLN A 5 -25.30 16.93 6.91
CA GLN A 5 -23.94 16.90 6.37
C GLN A 5 -23.63 15.66 5.52
N ASN A 6 -24.60 14.77 5.32
CA ASN A 6 -24.43 13.52 4.59
C ASN A 6 -23.31 12.60 5.11
N ILE A 7 -23.13 12.58 6.45
CA ILE A 7 -22.14 11.71 7.12
C ILE A 7 -22.73 10.33 7.45
N PHE A 8 -24.00 10.26 7.85
CA PHE A 8 -24.68 9.01 8.22
C PHE A 8 -26.06 8.92 7.61
N THR A 9 -26.35 7.84 6.90
CA THR A 9 -27.68 7.58 6.34
C THR A 9 -28.76 7.59 7.42
N GLN A 10 -29.56 8.65 7.47
CA GLN A 10 -30.60 8.85 8.50
C GLN A 10 -31.74 7.83 8.38
N ILE A 11 -32.14 7.53 7.14
CA ILE A 11 -33.21 6.58 6.83
C ILE A 11 -32.66 5.60 5.80
N GLN A 12 -32.43 4.36 6.22
CA GLN A 12 -32.00 3.29 5.32
C GLN A 12 -33.22 2.68 4.62
N VAL A 13 -33.04 2.35 3.34
CA VAL A 13 -34.01 1.61 2.54
C VAL A 13 -33.42 0.25 2.17
N GLN A 14 -34.28 -0.74 1.95
CA GLN A 14 -33.88 -2.08 1.53
C GLN A 14 -34.65 -2.50 0.29
N GLY A 15 -33.92 -2.96 -0.73
CA GLY A 15 -34.46 -3.59 -1.91
C GLY A 15 -34.22 -5.11 -1.91
N PRO A 16 -34.55 -5.79 -3.02
CA PRO A 16 -34.10 -7.16 -3.25
C PRO A 16 -32.57 -7.25 -3.20
N LEU A 17 -32.04 -8.38 -2.74
CA LEU A 17 -30.60 -8.61 -2.70
C LEU A 17 -30.04 -8.68 -4.12
N GLU A 18 -28.97 -7.93 -4.38
CA GLU A 18 -28.33 -7.89 -5.69
C GLU A 18 -27.20 -8.92 -5.79
N THR A 19 -27.21 -9.74 -6.83
CA THR A 19 -26.13 -10.70 -7.12
C THR A 19 -25.05 -10.12 -8.03
N GLY A 20 -25.21 -8.87 -8.47
CA GLY A 20 -24.30 -8.15 -9.37
C GLY A 20 -24.46 -8.54 -10.85
N ILE A 21 -23.80 -7.79 -11.74
CA ILE A 21 -23.85 -7.98 -13.20
C ILE A 21 -23.48 -9.42 -13.59
N LYS A 22 -24.21 -10.01 -14.53
CA LYS A 22 -23.94 -11.38 -15.02
C LYS A 22 -22.55 -11.45 -15.66
N LEU A 23 -21.76 -12.45 -15.25
CA LEU A 23 -20.43 -12.68 -15.81
C LEU A 23 -20.53 -13.40 -17.16
N PRO A 24 -19.53 -13.23 -18.06
CA PRO A 24 -19.45 -14.00 -19.30
C PRO A 24 -19.41 -15.51 -19.06
N ALA A 25 -19.80 -16.29 -20.07
CA ALA A 25 -19.76 -17.76 -20.02
C ALA A 25 -18.37 -18.30 -19.65
N GLY A 26 -18.34 -19.43 -18.93
CA GLY A 26 -17.10 -20.04 -18.43
C GLY A 26 -16.60 -19.49 -17.09
N ASN A 27 -17.35 -18.57 -16.46
CA ASN A 27 -17.09 -18.14 -15.08
C ASN A 27 -17.96 -18.93 -14.10
N ASP A 28 -17.37 -19.28 -12.96
CA ASP A 28 -18.09 -19.81 -11.81
C ASP A 28 -19.17 -18.84 -11.32
N GLU A 29 -20.19 -19.38 -10.65
CA GLU A 29 -21.17 -18.57 -9.94
C GLU A 29 -20.52 -17.86 -8.74
N ARG A 30 -21.11 -16.74 -8.32
CA ARG A 30 -20.68 -16.06 -7.09
C ARG A 30 -21.07 -16.91 -5.89
N SER A 31 -20.22 -16.95 -4.88
CA SER A 31 -20.40 -17.73 -3.67
C SER A 31 -20.94 -16.88 -2.52
N GLY A 32 -21.70 -17.54 -1.63
CA GLY A 32 -22.28 -16.95 -0.43
C GLY A 32 -23.65 -16.30 -0.66
N THR A 33 -24.52 -16.38 0.35
CA THR A 33 -25.83 -15.73 0.34
C THR A 33 -25.68 -14.28 0.84
N PRO A 34 -26.01 -13.26 0.03
CA PRO A 34 -25.94 -11.88 0.48
C PRO A 34 -26.93 -11.60 1.61
N TYR A 35 -26.60 -10.65 2.48
CA TYR A 35 -27.47 -10.22 3.57
C TYR A 35 -27.24 -8.74 3.90
N TYR A 36 -28.16 -8.14 4.66
CA TYR A 36 -28.06 -6.74 5.08
C TYR A 36 -27.49 -6.59 6.48
N ASN A 37 -26.54 -5.67 6.63
CA ASN A 37 -26.01 -5.22 7.91
C ASN A 37 -26.36 -3.75 8.15
N LYS A 38 -27.17 -3.50 9.19
CA LYS A 38 -27.66 -2.15 9.53
C LYS A 38 -26.54 -1.17 9.91
N LEU A 39 -25.49 -1.66 10.58
CA LEU A 39 -24.35 -0.81 10.98
C LEU A 39 -23.53 -0.39 9.76
N ALA A 40 -23.28 -1.31 8.83
CA ALA A 40 -22.66 -0.98 7.54
C ALA A 40 -23.50 0.04 6.76
N GLY A 41 -24.83 -0.11 6.78
CA GLY A 41 -25.76 0.81 6.14
C GLY A 41 -25.77 2.25 6.69
N TRP A 42 -25.24 2.49 7.90
CA TRP A 42 -25.09 3.85 8.40
C TRP A 42 -23.97 4.61 7.68
N LEU A 43 -22.94 3.90 7.23
CA LEU A 43 -21.74 4.48 6.61
C LEU A 43 -21.71 4.31 5.08
N GLY A 44 -22.54 3.43 4.52
CA GLY A 44 -22.54 3.14 3.08
C GLY A 44 -23.58 2.10 2.68
N ASN A 45 -23.22 1.18 1.78
CA ASN A 45 -24.10 0.09 1.35
C ASN A 45 -24.25 -0.97 2.46
N ALA A 46 -25.49 -1.31 2.82
CA ALA A 46 -25.80 -2.29 3.85
C ALA A 46 -25.58 -3.74 3.40
N GLN A 47 -25.56 -4.04 2.09
CA GLN A 47 -25.42 -5.41 1.60
C GLN A 47 -23.99 -5.93 1.75
N ILE A 48 -23.84 -7.11 2.36
CA ILE A 48 -22.58 -7.85 2.44
C ILE A 48 -22.68 -9.09 1.55
N GLY A 49 -21.74 -9.23 0.60
CA GLY A 49 -21.72 -10.30 -0.39
C GLY A 49 -22.68 -10.08 -1.57
N PRO A 50 -22.78 -11.04 -2.51
CA PRO A 50 -21.97 -12.26 -2.59
C PRO A 50 -20.53 -11.95 -3.06
N ILE A 51 -19.63 -12.92 -2.99
CA ILE A 51 -18.25 -12.76 -3.47
C ILE A 51 -17.96 -13.73 -4.63
N TYR A 52 -17.29 -13.27 -5.68
CA TYR A 52 -16.81 -14.17 -6.72
C TYR A 52 -15.58 -14.93 -6.22
N LEU A 53 -15.54 -16.26 -6.27
CA LEU A 53 -14.38 -17.04 -5.83
C LEU A 53 -14.01 -18.15 -6.83
N GLY A 54 -13.54 -17.76 -8.01
CA GLY A 54 -12.92 -18.68 -8.96
C GLY A 54 -11.46 -19.02 -8.63
N PHE A 55 -10.84 -19.86 -9.45
CA PHE A 55 -9.49 -20.43 -9.24
C PHE A 55 -8.43 -19.44 -8.73
N LEU A 56 -8.28 -18.28 -9.38
CA LEU A 56 -7.27 -17.28 -9.00
C LEU A 56 -7.45 -16.77 -7.56
N GLY A 57 -8.70 -16.54 -7.14
CA GLY A 57 -8.99 -16.08 -5.78
C GLY A 57 -8.75 -17.18 -4.76
N THR A 58 -9.22 -18.39 -5.05
CA THR A 58 -9.04 -19.55 -4.16
C THR A 58 -7.56 -19.89 -3.98
N ALA A 59 -6.81 -19.98 -5.07
CA ALA A 59 -5.38 -20.25 -5.02
C ALA A 59 -4.62 -19.13 -4.28
N SER A 60 -4.97 -17.87 -4.52
CA SER A 60 -4.40 -16.73 -3.78
C SER A 60 -4.63 -16.85 -2.27
N LEU A 61 -5.85 -17.16 -1.84
CA LEU A 61 -6.19 -17.32 -0.42
C LEU A 61 -5.49 -18.53 0.21
N ILE A 62 -5.36 -19.66 -0.51
CA ILE A 62 -4.61 -20.83 -0.04
C ILE A 62 -3.15 -20.45 0.18
N CYS A 63 -2.49 -19.85 -0.82
CA CYS A 63 -1.10 -19.41 -0.70
C CYS A 63 -0.92 -18.39 0.44
N GLY A 64 -1.82 -17.41 0.56
CA GLY A 64 -1.76 -16.41 1.61
C GLY A 64 -1.98 -17.00 3.01
N THR A 65 -2.86 -18.00 3.12
CA THR A 65 -3.09 -18.73 4.37
C THR A 65 -1.85 -19.54 4.77
N ILE A 66 -1.19 -20.21 3.82
CA ILE A 66 0.05 -20.93 4.09
C ILE A 66 1.12 -19.95 4.59
N TRP A 67 1.32 -18.82 3.92
CA TRP A 67 2.24 -17.78 4.41
C TRP A 67 1.89 -17.32 5.83
N PHE A 68 0.63 -16.96 6.08
CA PHE A 68 0.16 -16.46 7.37
C PHE A 68 0.41 -17.48 8.49
N VAL A 69 0.10 -18.76 8.24
CA VAL A 69 0.33 -19.85 9.20
C VAL A 69 1.82 -20.07 9.45
N LEU A 70 2.66 -20.06 8.41
CA LEU A 70 4.10 -20.23 8.56
C LEU A 70 4.73 -19.12 9.40
N VAL A 71 4.35 -17.86 9.16
CA VAL A 71 4.81 -16.72 9.98
C VAL A 71 4.32 -16.88 11.43
N GLY A 72 3.02 -17.10 11.63
CA GLY A 72 2.44 -17.23 12.97
C GLY A 72 2.99 -18.40 13.78
N PHE A 73 3.25 -19.55 13.15
CA PHE A 73 3.84 -20.71 13.81
C PHE A 73 5.30 -20.48 14.17
N ASN A 74 6.09 -19.79 13.33
CA ASN A 74 7.46 -19.43 13.70
C ASN A 74 7.50 -18.43 14.86
N MET A 75 6.60 -17.45 14.87
CA MET A 75 6.44 -16.54 16.00
C MET A 75 6.05 -17.30 17.28
N LEU A 76 5.08 -18.22 17.22
CA LEU A 76 4.67 -19.03 18.37
C LEU A 76 5.81 -19.96 18.86
N ALA A 77 6.57 -20.55 17.93
CA ALA A 77 7.74 -21.37 18.26
C ALA A 77 8.83 -20.57 18.98
N SER A 78 9.04 -19.30 18.62
CA SER A 78 10.05 -18.41 19.23
C SER A 78 9.82 -18.16 20.73
N VAL A 79 8.58 -18.32 21.20
CA VAL A 79 8.19 -18.21 22.61
C VAL A 79 7.90 -19.57 23.25
N GLY A 80 8.44 -20.65 22.69
CA GLY A 80 8.32 -22.00 23.25
C GLY A 80 6.91 -22.58 23.20
N TRP A 81 6.09 -22.18 22.21
CA TRP A 81 4.69 -22.60 22.05
C TRP A 81 3.75 -22.16 23.17
N ASP A 82 4.15 -21.18 23.99
CA ASP A 82 3.29 -20.60 25.03
C ASP A 82 2.33 -19.55 24.42
N PRO A 83 1.01 -19.81 24.39
CA PRO A 83 0.04 -18.88 23.81
C PRO A 83 -0.08 -17.56 24.59
N ILE A 84 0.18 -17.55 25.89
CA ILE A 84 0.16 -16.33 26.71
C ILE A 84 1.33 -15.45 26.33
N GLN A 85 2.52 -16.04 26.17
CA GLN A 85 3.69 -15.30 25.71
C GLN A 85 3.54 -14.81 24.28
N PHE A 86 2.94 -15.63 23.41
CA PHE A 86 2.66 -15.24 22.03
C PHE A 86 1.81 -13.99 21.95
N ILE A 87 0.70 -13.92 22.72
CA ILE A 87 -0.17 -12.74 22.75
C ILE A 87 0.55 -11.54 23.40
N ARG A 88 1.22 -11.75 24.54
CA ARG A 88 1.92 -10.67 25.26
C ARG A 88 3.01 -10.02 24.42
N GLN A 89 3.74 -10.84 23.66
CA GLN A 89 4.93 -10.40 22.91
C GLN A 89 4.65 -10.21 21.41
N LEU A 90 3.41 -10.39 20.94
CA LEU A 90 3.04 -10.44 19.53
C LEU A 90 3.71 -9.37 18.67
N PHE A 91 3.81 -8.13 19.19
CA PHE A 91 4.39 -7.03 18.44
C PHE A 91 5.90 -7.12 18.21
N TRP A 92 6.62 -7.84 19.08
CA TRP A 92 8.07 -8.05 19.00
C TRP A 92 8.46 -9.35 18.31
N LEU A 93 7.52 -10.28 18.09
CA LEU A 93 7.82 -11.55 17.44
C LEU A 93 8.05 -11.34 15.94
N ALA A 94 8.87 -12.22 15.36
CA ALA A 94 9.25 -12.12 13.95
C ALA A 94 9.45 -13.50 13.31
N LEU A 95 9.32 -13.53 11.98
CA LEU A 95 10.04 -14.47 11.13
C LEU A 95 11.12 -13.69 10.37
N GLU A 96 12.38 -13.90 10.75
CA GLU A 96 13.56 -13.19 10.23
C GLU A 96 14.07 -13.77 8.90
N PRO A 97 14.66 -12.93 8.01
CA PRO A 97 15.33 -13.40 6.81
C PRO A 97 16.58 -14.24 7.12
N PRO A 98 17.09 -15.03 6.16
CA PRO A 98 18.33 -15.79 6.34
C PRO A 98 19.53 -14.91 6.68
N PRO A 99 20.44 -15.35 7.56
CA PRO A 99 21.69 -14.65 7.84
C PRO A 99 22.56 -14.43 6.60
N ALA A 100 23.32 -13.33 6.58
CA ALA A 100 24.11 -12.91 5.42
C ALA A 100 25.12 -13.96 4.91
N LYS A 101 25.61 -14.86 5.78
CA LYS A 101 26.53 -15.97 5.44
C LYS A 101 25.96 -16.92 4.37
N TYR A 102 24.63 -16.95 4.19
CA TYR A 102 23.97 -17.78 3.17
C TYR A 102 23.77 -17.07 1.82
N GLY A 103 24.14 -15.78 1.70
CA GLY A 103 23.96 -15.01 0.46
C GLY A 103 22.54 -15.11 -0.09
N LEU A 104 22.41 -15.56 -1.34
CA LEU A 104 21.14 -15.79 -2.04
C LEU A 104 20.70 -17.26 -2.07
N SER A 105 21.20 -18.12 -1.18
CA SER A 105 20.75 -19.52 -1.12
C SER A 105 19.22 -19.60 -0.95
N LEU A 106 18.58 -20.40 -1.80
CA LEU A 106 17.14 -20.68 -1.74
C LEU A 106 16.78 -21.79 -0.73
N VAL A 107 17.80 -22.51 -0.25
CA VAL A 107 17.67 -23.62 0.70
C VAL A 107 18.67 -23.45 1.86
N PRO A 108 18.58 -22.35 2.64
CA PRO A 108 19.26 -22.30 3.93
C PRO A 108 18.57 -23.26 4.92
N PRO A 109 19.24 -23.65 6.02
CA PRO A 109 18.62 -24.48 7.05
C PRO A 109 17.28 -23.87 7.53
N LEU A 110 16.29 -24.72 7.82
CA LEU A 110 14.93 -24.27 8.18
C LEU A 110 14.93 -23.35 9.40
N ASN A 111 15.74 -23.66 10.40
CA ASN A 111 15.92 -22.87 11.63
C ASN A 111 16.83 -21.64 11.45
N GLU A 112 17.42 -21.43 10.27
CA GLU A 112 18.29 -20.29 9.95
C GLU A 112 17.76 -19.52 8.72
N GLY A 113 16.45 -19.33 8.65
CA GLY A 113 15.78 -18.53 7.61
C GLY A 113 15.16 -19.31 6.46
N GLY A 114 15.27 -20.65 6.44
CA GLY A 114 14.58 -21.47 5.42
C GLY A 114 13.06 -21.28 5.43
N TRP A 115 12.46 -21.14 6.63
CA TRP A 115 11.03 -20.81 6.74
C TRP A 115 10.65 -19.48 6.13
N TYR A 116 11.53 -18.48 6.21
CA TYR A 116 11.30 -17.16 5.61
C TYR A 116 11.23 -17.24 4.08
N ILE A 117 12.14 -18.00 3.45
CA ILE A 117 12.13 -18.17 1.99
C ILE A 117 10.86 -18.87 1.53
N ILE A 118 10.47 -19.96 2.20
CA ILE A 118 9.25 -20.71 1.89
C ILE A 118 8.01 -19.81 2.06
N ALA A 119 7.89 -19.13 3.20
CA ALA A 119 6.80 -18.22 3.47
C ALA A 119 6.72 -17.11 2.40
N SER A 120 7.86 -16.52 2.05
CA SER A 120 7.95 -15.45 1.03
C SER A 120 7.52 -15.92 -0.36
N ALA A 121 7.85 -17.16 -0.76
CA ALA A 121 7.39 -17.73 -2.02
C ALA A 121 5.86 -17.85 -2.07
N PHE A 122 5.23 -18.31 -0.98
CA PHE A 122 3.78 -18.38 -0.87
C PHE A 122 3.12 -17.00 -0.83
N LEU A 123 3.71 -16.02 -0.14
CA LEU A 123 3.23 -14.63 -0.17
C LEU A 123 3.27 -14.06 -1.59
N LEU A 124 4.40 -14.22 -2.29
CA LEU A 124 4.58 -13.76 -3.66
C LEU A 124 3.51 -14.35 -4.59
N ALA A 125 3.31 -15.67 -4.52
CA ALA A 125 2.27 -16.34 -5.29
C ALA A 125 0.87 -15.79 -4.95
N SER A 126 0.56 -15.63 -3.65
CA SER A 126 -0.72 -15.09 -3.19
C SER A 126 -1.02 -13.71 -3.78
N VAL A 127 -0.05 -12.79 -3.70
CA VAL A 127 -0.17 -11.41 -4.19
C VAL A 127 -0.32 -11.36 -5.71
N LEU A 128 0.49 -12.11 -6.46
CA LEU A 128 0.41 -12.13 -7.93
C LEU A 128 -0.90 -12.78 -8.43
N LEU A 129 -1.38 -13.84 -7.77
CA LEU A 129 -2.68 -14.44 -8.07
C LEU A 129 -3.83 -13.47 -7.77
N TRP A 130 -3.72 -12.69 -6.69
CA TRP A 130 -4.71 -11.65 -6.38
C TRP A 130 -4.69 -10.52 -7.41
N TRP A 131 -3.51 -10.13 -7.90
CA TRP A 131 -3.39 -9.15 -8.97
C TRP A 131 -4.06 -9.64 -10.25
N ALA A 132 -3.79 -10.89 -10.65
CA ALA A 132 -4.40 -11.52 -11.81
C ALA A 132 -5.93 -11.61 -11.65
N ARG A 133 -6.42 -11.87 -10.44
CA ARG A 133 -7.85 -11.82 -10.09
C ARG A 133 -8.43 -10.43 -10.34
N VAL A 134 -7.83 -9.37 -9.79
CA VAL A 134 -8.30 -7.98 -9.96
C VAL A 134 -8.35 -7.59 -11.44
N TYR A 135 -7.28 -7.89 -12.20
CA TYR A 135 -7.21 -7.64 -13.63
C TYR A 135 -8.33 -8.37 -14.39
N THR A 136 -8.48 -9.68 -14.14
CA THR A 136 -9.45 -10.52 -14.84
C THR A 136 -10.88 -10.08 -14.55
N ARG A 137 -11.20 -9.73 -13.29
CA ARG A 137 -12.54 -9.24 -12.92
C ARG A 137 -12.91 -7.95 -13.65
N ALA A 138 -11.98 -7.01 -13.76
CA ALA A 138 -12.21 -5.78 -14.51
C ALA A 138 -12.51 -6.09 -15.99
N ARG A 139 -11.70 -6.94 -16.64
CA ARG A 139 -11.89 -7.30 -18.05
C ARG A 139 -13.23 -7.99 -18.32
N GLN A 140 -13.64 -8.89 -17.44
CA GLN A 140 -14.90 -9.63 -17.61
C GLN A 140 -16.15 -8.78 -17.40
N LEU A 141 -16.04 -7.68 -16.67
CA LEU A 141 -17.10 -6.69 -16.52
C LEU A 141 -17.02 -5.59 -17.59
N GLY A 142 -16.11 -5.68 -18.55
CA GLY A 142 -15.92 -4.66 -19.60
C GLY A 142 -15.32 -3.35 -19.10
N LEU A 143 -14.69 -3.36 -17.92
CA LEU A 143 -14.10 -2.17 -17.28
C LEU A 143 -12.64 -1.96 -17.70
N GLY A 144 -12.16 -0.72 -17.54
CA GLY A 144 -10.73 -0.41 -17.63
C GLY A 144 -9.93 -1.03 -16.47
N THR A 145 -8.66 -1.34 -16.69
CA THR A 145 -7.81 -2.08 -15.73
C THR A 145 -7.01 -1.15 -14.80
N HIS A 146 -7.48 0.07 -14.56
CA HIS A 146 -6.79 1.10 -13.77
C HIS A 146 -6.45 0.64 -12.35
N VAL A 147 -7.35 -0.09 -11.68
CA VAL A 147 -7.12 -0.63 -10.32
C VAL A 147 -6.02 -1.70 -10.33
N ALA A 148 -5.99 -2.56 -11.34
CA ALA A 148 -4.93 -3.57 -11.47
C ALA A 148 -3.56 -2.91 -11.67
N TRP A 149 -3.48 -1.84 -12.46
CA TRP A 149 -2.22 -1.12 -12.67
C TRP A 149 -1.76 -0.35 -11.42
N ALA A 150 -2.68 0.24 -10.65
CA ALA A 150 -2.33 0.83 -9.36
C ALA A 150 -1.84 -0.22 -8.36
N PHE A 151 -2.50 -1.39 -8.32
CA PHE A 151 -2.01 -2.50 -7.50
C PHE A 151 -0.64 -3.00 -7.98
N GLY A 152 -0.40 -3.02 -9.29
CA GLY A 152 0.92 -3.33 -9.87
C GLY A 152 2.02 -2.39 -9.38
N ALA A 153 1.73 -1.09 -9.23
CA ALA A 153 2.67 -0.13 -8.66
C ALA A 153 3.00 -0.41 -7.18
N ALA A 154 2.01 -0.85 -6.38
CA ALA A 154 2.26 -1.30 -5.02
C ALA A 154 3.08 -2.61 -4.97
N ILE A 155 2.78 -3.56 -5.86
CA ILE A 155 3.54 -4.80 -6.01
C ILE A 155 4.99 -4.50 -6.40
N TRP A 156 5.23 -3.48 -7.25
CA TRP A 156 6.58 -3.03 -7.58
C TRP A 156 7.39 -2.68 -6.34
N LEU A 157 6.88 -1.81 -5.45
CA LEU A 157 7.58 -1.46 -4.20
C LEU A 157 7.80 -2.70 -3.33
N PHE A 158 6.79 -3.55 -3.17
CA PHE A 158 6.88 -4.81 -2.44
C PHE A 158 8.00 -5.71 -2.98
N LEU A 159 8.09 -5.89 -4.30
CA LEU A 159 9.14 -6.68 -4.93
C LEU A 159 10.51 -6.02 -4.81
N VAL A 160 10.61 -4.69 -4.88
CA VAL A 160 11.90 -4.01 -4.65
C VAL A 160 12.41 -4.31 -3.24
N LEU A 161 11.55 -4.20 -2.23
CA LEU A 161 11.91 -4.40 -0.82
C LEU A 161 12.32 -5.85 -0.51
N GLY A 162 11.54 -6.83 -0.98
CA GLY A 162 11.72 -8.23 -0.60
C GLY A 162 12.43 -9.11 -1.61
N LEU A 163 12.64 -8.65 -2.86
CA LEU A 163 13.16 -9.48 -3.94
C LEU A 163 14.29 -8.80 -4.73
N PHE A 164 13.99 -7.70 -5.44
CA PHE A 164 14.95 -7.12 -6.39
C PHE A 164 16.17 -6.49 -5.70
N ARG A 165 15.98 -5.65 -4.69
CA ARG A 165 17.12 -5.08 -3.96
C ARG A 165 17.95 -6.17 -3.25
N PRO A 166 17.37 -7.11 -2.48
CA PRO A 166 18.14 -8.22 -1.90
C PRO A 166 18.98 -9.00 -2.92
N ILE A 167 18.41 -9.30 -4.10
CA ILE A 167 19.16 -9.95 -5.20
C ILE A 167 20.34 -9.09 -5.67
N LEU A 168 20.12 -7.79 -5.89
CA LEU A 168 21.19 -6.88 -6.34
C LEU A 168 22.28 -6.68 -5.27
N MET A 169 21.92 -6.74 -3.99
CA MET A 169 22.85 -6.69 -2.87
C MET A 169 23.54 -8.05 -2.60
N GLY A 170 23.10 -9.13 -3.27
CA GLY A 170 23.68 -10.46 -3.11
C GLY A 170 23.34 -11.18 -1.80
N SER A 171 22.31 -10.74 -1.07
CA SER A 171 21.94 -11.36 0.21
C SER A 171 20.46 -11.24 0.57
N TRP A 172 19.84 -12.34 1.00
CA TRP A 172 18.48 -12.31 1.54
C TRP A 172 18.37 -11.59 2.89
N ALA A 173 19.48 -11.40 3.62
CA ALA A 173 19.52 -10.68 4.88
C ALA A 173 19.09 -9.20 4.75
N GLU A 174 19.13 -8.66 3.53
CA GLU A 174 18.70 -7.30 3.21
C GLU A 174 17.17 -7.16 3.08
N ALA A 175 16.43 -8.27 3.03
CA ALA A 175 14.98 -8.27 2.91
C ALA A 175 14.27 -7.91 4.23
N VAL A 176 13.00 -7.52 4.14
CA VAL A 176 12.21 -7.07 5.29
C VAL A 176 11.75 -8.28 6.12
N PRO A 177 11.93 -8.29 7.47
CA PRO A 177 11.41 -9.35 8.32
C PRO A 177 9.88 -9.31 8.45
N TYR A 178 9.25 -10.45 8.71
CA TYR A 178 7.82 -10.51 8.99
C TYR A 178 7.58 -10.34 10.50
N GLY A 179 7.26 -9.13 10.95
CA GLY A 179 6.93 -8.81 12.35
C GLY A 179 6.51 -7.36 12.49
N ILE A 180 5.75 -7.01 13.54
CA ILE A 180 5.20 -5.65 13.70
C ILE A 180 6.29 -4.64 14.04
N PHE A 181 7.01 -4.76 15.16
CA PHE A 181 8.17 -3.91 15.43
C PHE A 181 9.40 -4.27 14.58
N PRO A 182 9.70 -5.54 14.30
CA PRO A 182 10.84 -5.91 13.45
C PRO A 182 10.87 -5.24 12.06
N HIS A 183 9.73 -5.10 11.36
CA HIS A 183 9.73 -4.40 10.06
C HIS A 183 9.90 -2.87 10.21
N LEU A 184 9.50 -2.28 11.35
CA LEU A 184 9.77 -0.87 11.66
C LEU A 184 11.26 -0.66 11.97
N ASP A 185 11.86 -1.59 12.73
CA ASP A 185 13.29 -1.59 13.02
C ASP A 185 14.10 -1.69 11.74
N TRP A 186 13.72 -2.57 10.82
CA TRP A 186 14.32 -2.67 9.48
C TRP A 186 14.26 -1.33 8.72
N THR A 187 13.12 -0.63 8.80
CA THR A 187 12.93 0.67 8.12
C THR A 187 13.90 1.71 8.65
N ALA A 188 14.06 1.79 9.98
CA ALA A 188 15.02 2.70 10.61
C ALA A 188 16.47 2.29 10.32
N ALA A 189 16.78 1.00 10.43
CA ALA A 189 18.11 0.45 10.20
C ALA A 189 18.59 0.71 8.76
N LEU A 190 17.71 0.57 7.76
CA LEU A 190 18.02 0.91 6.37
C LEU A 190 18.42 2.39 6.24
N SER A 191 17.66 3.30 6.87
CA SER A 191 17.94 4.73 6.84
C SER A 191 19.28 5.07 7.48
N ILE A 192 19.59 4.47 8.64
CA ILE A 192 20.86 4.67 9.34
C ILE A 192 22.01 4.12 8.50
N ARG A 193 21.87 2.89 7.97
CA ARG A 193 22.93 2.20 7.23
C ARG A 193 23.35 2.96 5.98
N TYR A 194 22.40 3.55 5.26
CA TYR A 194 22.66 4.22 3.99
C TYR A 194 22.65 5.76 4.11
N GLY A 195 23.01 6.27 5.28
CA GLY A 195 23.32 7.69 5.46
C GLY A 195 22.11 8.61 5.32
N ASN A 196 21.04 8.31 6.06
CA ASN A 196 19.81 9.10 6.19
C ASN A 196 19.00 9.24 4.89
N LEU A 197 17.91 8.46 4.80
CA LEU A 197 17.01 8.46 3.65
C LEU A 197 16.28 9.79 3.40
N TYR A 198 16.28 10.76 4.32
CA TYR A 198 15.74 12.10 4.05
C TYR A 198 16.48 12.83 2.93
N TYR A 199 17.72 12.44 2.61
CA TYR A 199 18.49 13.01 1.50
C TYR A 199 18.35 12.21 0.19
N ASN A 200 17.55 11.13 0.19
CA ASN A 200 17.21 10.41 -1.02
C ASN A 200 16.08 11.16 -1.76
N PRO A 201 16.32 11.69 -2.97
CA PRO A 201 15.32 12.51 -3.68
C PRO A 201 14.05 11.71 -4.03
N PHE A 202 14.16 10.42 -4.28
CA PHE A 202 13.01 9.57 -4.57
C PHE A 202 12.20 9.24 -3.31
N HIS A 203 12.85 9.19 -2.14
CA HIS A 203 12.14 9.12 -0.86
C HIS A 203 11.34 10.40 -0.61
N CYS A 204 11.93 11.58 -0.87
CA CYS A 204 11.22 12.86 -0.79
C CYS A 204 10.01 12.90 -1.74
N LEU A 205 10.18 12.46 -3.00
CA LEU A 205 9.07 12.39 -3.97
C LEU A 205 7.97 11.45 -3.48
N SER A 206 8.34 10.28 -2.94
CA SER A 206 7.35 9.35 -2.37
C SER A 206 6.55 9.99 -1.22
N ILE A 207 7.19 10.81 -0.37
CA ILE A 207 6.50 11.58 0.67
C ILE A 207 5.57 12.63 0.07
N VAL A 208 6.02 13.38 -0.94
CA VAL A 208 5.19 14.38 -1.65
C VAL A 208 3.94 13.72 -2.23
N PHE A 209 4.08 12.56 -2.87
CA PHE A 209 2.93 11.85 -3.44
C PHE A 209 2.04 11.21 -2.37
N LEU A 210 2.59 10.75 -1.25
CA LEU A 210 1.81 10.25 -0.11
C LEU A 210 0.98 11.37 0.53
N TYR A 211 1.61 12.49 0.88
CA TYR A 211 0.94 13.65 1.45
C TYR A 211 -0.05 14.25 0.46
N GLY A 212 0.32 14.34 -0.81
CA GLY A 212 -0.56 14.76 -1.88
C GLY A 212 -1.76 13.83 -2.08
N SER A 213 -1.61 12.52 -1.88
CA SER A 213 -2.74 11.58 -1.91
C SER A 213 -3.73 11.83 -0.78
N VAL A 214 -3.23 12.05 0.45
CA VAL A 214 -4.08 12.43 1.60
C VAL A 214 -4.78 13.76 1.34
N LEU A 215 -4.04 14.76 0.87
CA LEU A 215 -4.57 16.08 0.54
C LEU A 215 -5.65 16.01 -0.53
N LEU A 216 -5.38 15.35 -1.66
CA LEU A 216 -6.32 15.23 -2.77
C LEU A 216 -7.57 14.45 -2.36
N PHE A 217 -7.43 13.37 -1.59
CA PHE A 217 -8.60 12.61 -1.12
C PHE A 217 -9.44 13.44 -0.15
N ALA A 218 -8.82 14.18 0.77
CA ALA A 218 -9.53 15.08 1.67
C ALA A 218 -10.27 16.20 0.90
N MET A 219 -9.59 16.85 -0.05
CA MET A 219 -10.18 17.87 -0.91
C MET A 219 -11.35 17.31 -1.72
N HIS A 220 -11.14 16.17 -2.40
CA HIS A 220 -12.14 15.54 -3.25
C HIS A 220 -13.33 15.04 -2.44
N GLY A 221 -13.10 14.25 -1.39
CA GLY A 221 -14.17 13.72 -0.52
C GLY A 221 -15.02 14.84 0.10
N ALA A 222 -14.39 15.90 0.62
CA ALA A 222 -15.10 17.06 1.12
C ALA A 222 -15.88 17.80 0.02
N THR A 223 -15.32 17.91 -1.19
CA THR A 223 -15.99 18.54 -2.34
C THR A 223 -17.24 17.76 -2.72
N ILE A 224 -17.13 16.43 -2.88
CA ILE A 224 -18.28 15.58 -3.23
C ILE A 224 -19.36 15.71 -2.18
N LEU A 225 -19.02 15.57 -0.88
CA LEU A 225 -19.98 15.76 0.21
C LEU A 225 -20.67 17.13 0.15
N ALA A 226 -19.92 18.21 -0.11
CA ALA A 226 -20.48 19.56 -0.21
C ALA A 226 -21.48 19.74 -1.37
N VAL A 227 -21.35 18.96 -2.45
CA VAL A 227 -22.25 18.98 -3.61
C VAL A 227 -23.22 17.79 -3.67
N THR A 228 -23.31 16.95 -2.62
CA THR A 228 -24.25 15.82 -2.56
C THR A 228 -25.71 16.24 -2.65
N ARG A 229 -26.06 17.45 -2.19
CA ARG A 229 -27.42 18.01 -2.36
C ARG A 229 -27.83 18.18 -3.82
N TYR A 230 -26.87 18.13 -4.75
CA TYR A 230 -27.06 18.20 -6.19
C TYR A 230 -26.77 16.86 -6.89
N GLY A 231 -26.60 15.76 -6.12
CA GLY A 231 -26.27 14.44 -6.63
C GLY A 231 -24.83 14.30 -7.13
N GLY A 232 -23.88 15.03 -6.55
CA GLY A 232 -22.48 15.01 -6.98
C GLY A 232 -21.76 13.67 -6.80
N GLU A 233 -22.25 12.81 -5.91
CA GLU A 233 -21.75 11.44 -5.69
C GLU A 233 -22.06 10.49 -6.87
N ARG A 234 -22.98 10.88 -7.76
CA ARG A 234 -23.30 10.14 -9.01
C ARG A 234 -22.33 10.54 -10.12
N GLU A 235 -21.06 10.24 -9.89
CA GLU A 235 -19.96 10.81 -10.67
C GLU A 235 -19.94 10.37 -12.13
N LEU A 236 -20.37 9.13 -12.43
CA LEU A 236 -20.43 8.65 -13.82
C LEU A 236 -21.36 9.51 -14.67
N GLU A 237 -22.56 9.79 -14.18
CA GLU A 237 -23.51 10.66 -14.89
C GLU A 237 -22.98 12.08 -14.99
N GLN A 238 -22.37 12.61 -13.92
CA GLN A 238 -21.76 13.94 -13.91
C GLN A 238 -20.59 14.10 -14.90
N ILE A 239 -19.86 13.01 -15.17
CA ILE A 239 -18.80 12.96 -16.18
C ILE A 239 -19.40 13.00 -17.59
N THR A 240 -20.45 12.20 -17.85
CA THR A 240 -21.05 12.12 -19.19
C THR A 240 -21.95 13.29 -19.53
N ASP A 241 -22.63 13.87 -18.54
CA ASP A 241 -23.54 14.99 -18.68
C ASP A 241 -23.35 15.95 -17.49
N ARG A 242 -22.68 17.07 -17.75
CA ARG A 242 -22.19 17.97 -16.70
C ARG A 242 -23.35 18.70 -16.01
N GLY A 243 -23.64 18.29 -14.78
CA GLY A 243 -24.64 18.96 -13.92
C GLY A 243 -24.08 20.09 -13.05
N THR A 244 -24.98 20.77 -12.34
CA THR A 244 -24.62 21.88 -11.43
C THR A 244 -23.72 21.44 -10.28
N ALA A 245 -23.75 20.17 -9.88
CA ALA A 245 -22.82 19.62 -8.88
C ALA A 245 -21.36 19.77 -9.35
N SER A 246 -21.07 19.33 -10.57
CA SER A 246 -19.75 19.43 -11.19
C SER A 246 -19.33 20.87 -11.44
N GLU A 247 -20.25 21.73 -11.88
CA GLU A 247 -19.95 23.16 -12.11
C GLU A 247 -19.57 23.88 -10.82
N ARG A 248 -20.33 23.66 -9.73
CA ARG A 248 -20.05 24.27 -8.42
C ARG A 248 -18.76 23.72 -7.81
N ALA A 249 -18.52 22.41 -7.93
CA ALA A 249 -17.27 21.79 -7.51
C ALA A 249 -16.07 22.41 -8.23
N ALA A 250 -16.15 22.55 -9.56
CA ALA A 250 -15.10 23.17 -10.36
C ALA A 250 -14.89 24.65 -10.02
N LEU A 251 -15.97 25.44 -9.91
CA LEU A 251 -15.88 26.87 -9.60
C LEU A 251 -15.32 27.14 -8.22
N PHE A 252 -15.68 26.33 -7.21
CA PHE A 252 -15.11 26.44 -5.86
C PHE A 252 -13.58 26.40 -5.91
N TRP A 253 -13.02 25.40 -6.58
CA TRP A 253 -11.57 25.26 -6.71
C TRP A 253 -10.95 26.33 -7.60
N ARG A 254 -11.60 26.68 -8.72
CA ARG A 254 -11.14 27.75 -9.61
C ARG A 254 -10.99 29.09 -8.89
N TRP A 255 -11.97 29.43 -8.05
CA TRP A 255 -11.95 30.66 -7.27
C TRP A 255 -11.00 30.60 -6.08
N THR A 256 -10.71 29.41 -5.55
CA THR A 256 -9.79 29.21 -4.41
C THR A 256 -8.32 29.26 -4.83
N MET A 257 -7.95 28.56 -5.91
CA MET A 257 -6.53 28.37 -6.30
C MET A 257 -6.21 28.76 -7.75
N GLY A 258 -7.14 29.41 -8.45
CA GLY A 258 -6.93 29.95 -9.81
C GLY A 258 -7.08 28.95 -10.96
N PHE A 259 -7.18 27.65 -10.67
CA PHE A 259 -7.45 26.59 -11.63
C PHE A 259 -8.33 25.49 -11.02
N ASN A 260 -8.86 24.59 -11.85
CA ASN A 260 -9.72 23.50 -11.40
C ASN A 260 -9.57 22.27 -12.31
N ALA A 261 -9.92 21.11 -11.77
CA ALA A 261 -10.12 19.89 -12.54
C ALA A 261 -11.59 19.76 -13.02
N THR A 262 -11.85 18.73 -13.81
CA THR A 262 -13.19 18.21 -14.11
C THR A 262 -13.53 17.03 -13.19
N MET A 263 -14.81 16.60 -13.19
CA MET A 263 -15.25 15.42 -12.43
C MET A 263 -14.54 14.14 -12.86
N GLU A 264 -14.07 14.01 -14.11
CA GLU A 264 -13.29 12.83 -14.53
C GLU A 264 -11.80 12.98 -14.22
N SER A 265 -11.24 14.16 -14.48
CA SER A 265 -9.79 14.37 -14.38
C SER A 265 -9.29 14.39 -12.94
N VAL A 266 -10.13 14.77 -11.96
CA VAL A 266 -9.75 14.71 -10.54
C VAL A 266 -9.40 13.27 -10.10
N HIS A 267 -10.12 12.25 -10.60
CA HIS A 267 -9.78 10.85 -10.33
C HIS A 267 -8.49 10.43 -11.01
N ARG A 268 -8.13 11.04 -12.16
CA ARG A 268 -6.82 10.83 -12.79
C ARG A 268 -5.70 11.42 -11.94
N TRP A 269 -5.88 12.63 -11.40
CA TRP A 269 -4.94 13.24 -10.44
C TRP A 269 -4.74 12.34 -9.21
N ALA A 270 -5.84 11.93 -8.57
CA ALA A 270 -5.80 11.06 -7.40
C ALA A 270 -5.12 9.71 -7.71
N TRP A 271 -5.45 9.09 -8.85
CA TRP A 271 -4.85 7.83 -9.28
C TRP A 271 -3.34 7.96 -9.50
N TRP A 272 -2.89 9.01 -10.20
CA TRP A 272 -1.45 9.22 -10.44
C TRP A 272 -0.68 9.52 -9.16
N PHE A 273 -1.23 10.31 -8.23
CA PHE A 273 -0.57 10.55 -6.94
C PHE A 273 -0.45 9.27 -6.11
N ALA A 274 -1.51 8.46 -6.07
CA ALA A 274 -1.47 7.16 -5.39
C ALA A 274 -0.45 6.21 -6.03
N VAL A 275 -0.35 6.17 -7.36
CA VAL A 275 0.58 5.31 -8.11
C VAL A 275 2.03 5.77 -8.01
N LEU A 276 2.28 7.08 -8.07
CA LEU A 276 3.63 7.62 -8.04
C LEU A 276 4.30 7.46 -6.66
N THR A 277 3.50 7.30 -5.60
CA THR A 277 4.00 7.00 -4.25
C THR A 277 4.87 5.73 -4.23
N PRO A 278 4.35 4.51 -4.50
CA PRO A 278 5.18 3.31 -4.50
C PRO A 278 6.16 3.24 -5.67
N ILE A 279 5.89 3.88 -6.82
CA ILE A 279 6.86 3.93 -7.93
C ILE A 279 8.14 4.64 -7.49
N THR A 280 8.02 5.87 -7.00
CA THR A 280 9.19 6.64 -6.53
C THR A 280 9.82 6.01 -5.29
N GLY A 281 9.03 5.53 -4.33
CA GLY A 281 9.55 4.76 -3.20
C GLY A 281 10.40 3.57 -3.64
N GLY A 282 9.90 2.78 -4.61
CA GLY A 282 10.64 1.63 -5.14
C GLY A 282 11.92 2.03 -5.88
N ILE A 283 11.91 3.11 -6.67
CA ILE A 283 13.15 3.61 -7.30
C ILE A 283 14.17 4.01 -6.22
N GLY A 284 13.74 4.74 -5.20
CA GLY A 284 14.62 5.20 -4.11
C GLY A 284 15.27 4.05 -3.36
N ILE A 285 14.50 3.01 -3.02
CA ILE A 285 15.03 1.81 -2.36
C ILE A 285 15.95 1.05 -3.30
N LEU A 286 15.58 0.85 -4.56
CA LEU A 286 16.37 0.08 -5.50
C LEU A 286 17.78 0.66 -5.68
N LEU A 287 17.93 1.99 -5.68
CA LEU A 287 19.22 2.70 -5.77
C LEU A 287 20.04 2.67 -4.46
N THR A 288 19.40 2.37 -3.34
CA THR A 288 20.02 2.40 -2.00
C THR A 288 20.87 1.15 -1.78
N GLY A 289 22.19 1.35 -1.69
CA GLY A 289 23.21 0.30 -1.58
C GLY A 289 23.65 -0.32 -2.91
N THR A 290 22.89 -0.14 -3.99
CA THR A 290 23.28 -0.60 -5.33
C THR A 290 23.99 0.48 -6.13
N VAL A 291 23.60 1.74 -5.94
CA VAL A 291 24.15 2.92 -6.63
C VAL A 291 24.66 3.96 -5.64
N VAL A 292 23.95 4.15 -4.52
CA VAL A 292 24.31 5.14 -3.49
C VAL A 292 24.40 4.47 -2.12
N ASP A 293 25.59 4.54 -1.52
CA ASP A 293 25.87 3.96 -0.20
C ASP A 293 25.62 4.93 0.96
N ASN A 294 25.59 6.23 0.69
CA ASN A 294 25.32 7.26 1.69
C ASN A 294 24.59 8.45 1.07
N TRP A 295 23.31 8.60 1.38
CA TRP A 295 22.45 9.64 0.80
C TRP A 295 22.81 11.05 1.27
N PHE A 296 23.25 11.22 2.51
CA PHE A 296 23.73 12.51 3.02
C PHE A 296 24.97 12.99 2.26
N LEU A 297 25.98 12.14 2.09
CA LEU A 297 27.19 12.49 1.32
C LEU A 297 26.87 12.71 -0.16
N TRP A 298 25.95 11.93 -0.73
CA TRP A 298 25.41 12.20 -2.07
C TRP A 298 24.77 13.60 -2.12
N GLY A 299 23.97 13.96 -1.12
CA GLY A 299 23.36 15.29 -1.02
C GLY A 299 24.38 16.42 -0.87
N MET A 300 25.45 16.21 -0.11
CA MET A 300 26.57 17.17 0.00
C MET A 300 27.25 17.37 -1.35
N LYS A 301 27.57 16.27 -2.05
CA LYS A 301 28.19 16.30 -3.39
C LYS A 301 27.36 17.11 -4.39
N HIS A 302 26.04 17.05 -4.28
CA HIS A 302 25.10 17.76 -5.17
C HIS A 302 24.61 19.11 -4.61
N GLY A 303 25.16 19.58 -3.49
CA GLY A 303 24.88 20.91 -2.95
C GLY A 303 23.46 21.11 -2.41
N ILE A 304 22.78 20.05 -2.00
CA ILE A 304 21.40 20.11 -1.45
C ILE A 304 21.35 20.02 0.09
N VAL A 305 22.49 19.75 0.73
CA VAL A 305 22.61 19.75 2.18
C VAL A 305 22.77 21.19 2.65
N ALA A 306 21.88 21.63 3.55
CA ALA A 306 22.00 22.95 4.16
C ALA A 306 23.28 23.04 5.00
N PRO A 307 24.00 24.18 4.96
CA PRO A 307 25.19 24.36 5.79
C PRO A 307 24.78 24.30 7.27
N LEU A 308 25.52 23.53 8.05
CA LEU A 308 25.34 23.50 9.49
C LEU A 308 25.95 24.78 10.08
N PRO A 309 25.21 25.52 10.92
CA PRO A 309 25.78 26.64 11.64
C PRO A 309 26.82 26.13 12.64
N ASP A 310 27.96 26.81 12.72
CA ASP A 310 29.06 26.48 13.64
C ASP A 310 28.70 26.92 15.07
N LEU A 311 27.76 26.19 15.69
CA LEU A 311 27.22 26.48 17.02
C LEU A 311 28.00 25.80 18.14
N TRP A 312 28.69 24.69 17.82
CA TRP A 312 29.38 23.85 18.79
C TRP A 312 30.81 23.58 18.34
N PRO A 313 31.77 23.46 19.27
CA PRO A 313 33.14 23.12 18.92
C PRO A 313 33.20 21.85 18.06
N ALA A 314 34.00 21.89 17.00
CA ALA A 314 34.25 20.72 16.17
C ALA A 314 34.82 19.58 17.03
N VAL A 315 34.10 18.45 17.09
CA VAL A 315 34.59 17.24 17.76
C VAL A 315 35.45 16.48 16.76
N THR A 316 36.75 16.39 17.04
CA THR A 316 37.67 15.57 16.25
C THR A 316 37.37 14.08 16.48
N ASP A 317 37.38 13.29 15.40
CA ASP A 317 37.20 11.84 15.49
C ASP A 317 38.30 11.23 16.39
N PRO A 318 37.96 10.62 17.54
CA PRO A 318 38.95 10.03 18.43
C PRO A 318 39.72 8.87 17.78
N ALA A 319 39.24 8.26 16.70
CA ALA A 319 39.98 7.24 15.96
C ALA A 319 41.15 7.81 15.13
N LEU A 320 41.16 9.14 14.88
CA LEU A 320 42.26 9.82 14.17
C LEU A 320 43.33 10.36 15.13
N GLY A 321 43.06 10.37 16.44
CA GLY A 321 44.05 10.63 17.48
C GLY A 321 44.52 9.29 18.04
N GLY A 322 45.77 8.91 17.75
CA GLY A 322 46.36 7.64 18.23
C GLY A 322 46.29 7.42 19.73
#